data_AF-A0A959FVD7-F1
#
_entry.id   AF-A0A959FVD7-F1
#
_cell.length_a   1.000
_cell.length_b   1.000
_cell.length_c   1.000
_cell.angle_alpha   90.00
_cell.angle_beta   90.00
_cell.angle_gamma   90.00
#
_symmetry.space_group_name_H-M   'P 1'
#
loop_
_entity.id
_entity.type
_entity.pdbx_description
1 polymer ?
#
loop_
_entity_poly.entity_id
_entity_poly.type
_entity_poly.pdbx_seq_one_letter_code
_entity_poly.pdbx_strand_id
1 'polypeptide(L)' 'MDVEILARIQFAFTVAFHYIYPPLSIGLGLVMVFMEGQYLRTKEPIYEQMARFWTKIFALTFGIGVATGIVMEFEFGTN' A
#
# COMPACT_ATOMS: atom_id res chain seq x y z
N MET A 1 3.28 29.08 16.09
CA MET A 1 2.05 28.29 15.88
C MET A 1 1.72 27.58 17.18
N ASP A 2 0.43 27.41 17.47
CA ASP A 2 -0.03 26.66 18.65
C ASP A 2 0.25 25.16 18.49
N VAL A 3 0.43 24.46 19.62
CA VAL A 3 0.68 23.01 19.66
C VAL A 3 -0.46 22.24 18.99
N GLU A 4 -1.70 22.68 19.20
CA GLU A 4 -2.87 22.09 18.54
C GLU A 4 -2.74 22.13 17.01
N ILE A 5 -2.32 23.27 16.46
CA ILE A 5 -2.17 23.44 15.00
C ILE A 5 -1.02 22.57 14.48
N LEU A 6 0.09 22.50 15.23
CA LEU A 6 1.23 21.65 14.87
C LEU A 6 0.85 20.16 14.85
N ALA A 7 0.10 19.69 15.85
CA ALA A 7 -0.40 18.31 15.92
C ALA A 7 -1.31 17.98 14.72
N ARG A 8 -2.22 18.89 14.36
CA ARG A 8 -3.09 18.72 13.17
C ARG A 8 -2.29 18.65 11.88
N ILE A 9 -1.28 19.51 11.71
CA ILE A 9 -0.43 19.51 10.51
C ILE A 9 0.40 18.22 10.42
N GLN A 10 0.96 17.76 11.54
CA GLN A 10 1.72 16.52 11.60
C GLN A 10 0.84 15.32 11.20
N PHE A 11 -0.32 15.17 11.84
CA PHE A 11 -1.24 14.07 11.52
C PHE A 11 -1.75 14.14 10.08
N ALA A 12 -2.07 15.35 9.58
CA ALA A 12 -2.51 15.55 8.19
C ALA A 12 -1.43 15.09 7.19
N PHE A 13 -0.16 15.37 7.47
CA PHE A 13 0.94 14.90 6.64
C PHE A 13 1.08 13.37 6.69
N THR A 14 1.08 12.78 7.89
CA THR A 14 1.21 11.33 8.09
C THR A 14 0.08 10.56 7.40
N VAL A 15 -1.18 10.98 7.57
CA VAL A 15 -2.33 10.32 6.94
C VAL A 15 -2.35 10.49 5.43
N ALA A 16 -2.04 11.68 4.91
CA ALA A 16 -2.00 11.92 3.48
C ALA A 16 -0.91 11.08 2.80
N PHE A 17 0.26 10.97 3.41
CA PHE A 17 1.35 10.16 2.89
C PHE A 17 1.01 8.66 2.96
N HIS A 18 0.51 8.19 4.10
CA HIS A 18 0.12 6.78 4.26
C HIS A 18 -0.96 6.36 3.26
N TYR A 19 -2.00 7.17 3.07
CA TYR A 19 -3.18 6.78 2.28
C TYR A 19 -2.92 6.54 0.79
N ILE A 20 -1.73 6.88 0.28
CA ILE A 20 -1.32 6.55 -1.09
C ILE A 20 -1.14 5.03 -1.25
N TYR A 21 -0.62 4.36 -0.23
CA TYR A 21 -0.18 2.97 -0.31
C TYR A 21 -1.32 1.95 -0.17
N PRO A 22 -2.27 2.05 0.78
CA PRO A 22 -3.38 1.11 0.91
C PRO A 22 -4.22 0.89 -0.36
N PRO A 23 -4.74 1.92 -1.05
CA PRO A 23 -5.53 1.71 -2.27
C PRO A 23 -4.68 1.11 -3.40
N LEU A 24 -3.40 1.47 -3.49
CA LEU A 24 -2.49 0.90 -4.47
C LEU A 24 -2.23 -0.59 -4.20
N SER A 25 -1.96 -0.96 -2.95
CA SER A 25 -1.77 -2.37 -2.56
C SER A 25 -3.04 -3.19 -2.76
N ILE A 26 -4.22 -2.68 -2.37
CA ILE A 26 -5.50 -3.37 -2.57
C ILE A 26 -5.78 -3.57 -4.06
N GLY A 27 -5.61 -2.52 -4.87
CA GLY A 27 -5.81 -2.59 -6.32
C GLY A 27 -4.85 -3.55 -7.01
N LEU A 28 -3.55 -3.46 -6.72
CA LEU A 28 -2.55 -4.38 -7.27
C LEU A 28 -2.79 -5.83 -6.81
N GLY A 29 -3.23 -6.04 -5.57
CA GLY A 29 -3.61 -7.35 -5.05
C GLY A 29 -4.69 -8.01 -5.91
N LEU A 30 -5.77 -7.29 -6.22
CA LEU A 30 -6.84 -7.79 -7.09
C LEU A 30 -6.35 -8.09 -8.51
N VAL A 31 -5.52 -7.22 -9.07
CA VAL A 31 -4.93 -7.40 -10.42
C VAL A 31 -4.05 -8.65 -10.46
N MET A 32 -3.21 -8.89 -9.45
CA MET A 32 -2.37 -10.08 -9.37
C MET A 32 -3.19 -11.36 -9.20
N VAL A 33 -4.24 -11.35 -8.36
CA VAL A 33 -5.15 -12.49 -8.23
C VAL A 33 -5.80 -12.82 -9.58
N PHE A 34 -6.20 -11.80 -10.34
CA PHE A 34 -6.75 -12.00 -11.69
C PHE A 34 -5.71 -12.59 -12.65
N MET A 35 -4.49 -12.04 -12.70
CA MET A 35 -3.41 -12.55 -13.57
C MET A 35 -3.06 -14.01 -13.24
N GLU A 36 -2.82 -14.32 -11.97
CA GLU A 36 -2.51 -15.69 -11.53
C GLU A 36 -3.69 -16.63 -11.82
N GLY A 37 -4.93 -16.17 -11.62
CA GLY A 37 -6.13 -16.91 -12.00
C GLY A 37 -6.21 -17.22 -13.50
N GLN A 38 -5.84 -16.26 -14.36
CA GLN A 38 -5.74 -16.51 -15.81
C GLN A 38 -4.63 -17.50 -16.15
N TYR A 39 -3.47 -17.41 -15.50
CA TYR A 39 -2.40 -18.40 -15.66
C TYR A 39 -2.88 -19.81 -15.27
N LEU A 40 -3.54 -19.96 -14.12
CA LEU A 40 -4.06 -21.25 -13.67
C LEU A 40 -5.06 -21.86 -14.66
N ARG A 41 -5.90 -21.04 -15.29
CA ARG A 41 -6.90 -21.46 -16.28
C ARG A 41 -6.31 -21.75 -17.67
N THR A 42 -5.43 -20.90 -18.17
CA THR A 42 -4.97 -20.92 -19.56
C THR A 42 -3.61 -21.59 -19.76
N LYS A 43 -2.79 -21.62 -18.70
CA LYS A 43 -1.37 -22.02 -18.73
C LYS A 43 -0.48 -21.16 -19.64
N GLU A 44 -0.97 -20.00 -20.07
CA GLU A 44 -0.21 -19.06 -20.88
C GLU A 44 0.89 -18.37 -20.02
N PRO A 45 2.19 -18.52 -20.37
CA PRO A 45 3.29 -18.04 -19.53
C PRO A 45 3.30 -16.53 -19.30
N ILE A 46 2.65 -15.75 -20.17
CA ILE A 46 2.59 -14.29 -20.06
C ILE A 46 1.91 -13.85 -18.76
N TYR A 47 0.85 -14.55 -18.32
CA TYR A 47 0.13 -14.19 -17.10
C TYR A 47 0.97 -14.44 -15.85
N GLU A 48 1.74 -15.52 -15.80
CA GLU A 48 2.69 -15.79 -14.71
C GLU A 48 3.80 -14.74 -14.66
N GLN A 49 4.34 -14.35 -15.83
CA GLN A 49 5.37 -13.30 -15.92
C GLN A 49 4.84 -11.95 -15.43
N MET A 50 3.61 -11.60 -15.82
CA MET A 50 2.93 -10.40 -15.34
C MET A 50 2.75 -10.44 -13.81
N ALA A 51 2.23 -11.54 -13.26
CA ALA A 51 2.04 -11.69 -11.81
C ALA A 51 3.37 -11.53 -11.06
N ARG A 52 4.45 -12.21 -11.50
CA ARG A 52 5.79 -12.11 -10.90
C ARG A 52 6.39 -10.70 -10.97
N PHE A 53 6.16 -9.97 -12.07
CA PHE A 53 6.59 -8.57 -12.20
C PHE A 53 5.89 -7.69 -11.17
N TRP A 54 4.56 -7.76 -11.10
CA TRP A 54 3.76 -6.95 -10.20
C TRP A 54 3.98 -7.28 -8.73
N THR A 55 4.31 -8.52 -8.38
CA THR A 55 4.66 -8.91 -6.99
C THR A 55 5.78 -8.05 -6.41
N LYS A 56 6.80 -7.68 -7.20
CA LYS A 56 7.91 -6.84 -6.71
C LYS A 56 7.44 -5.42 -6.35
N ILE A 57 6.59 -4.84 -7.21
CA ILE A 57 6.02 -3.50 -7.00
C ILE A 57 5.05 -3.51 -5.84
N PHE A 58 4.20 -4.54 -5.75
CA PHE A 58 3.31 -4.77 -4.62
C PHE A 58 4.09 -4.86 -3.31
N ALA A 59 5.14 -5.68 -3.25
CA ALA A 59 5.93 -5.86 -2.02
C ALA A 59 6.56 -4.54 -1.55
N LEU A 60 7.09 -3.73 -2.47
CA LEU A 60 7.66 -2.41 -2.15
C LEU A 60 6.59 -1.47 -1.59
N THR A 61 5.48 -1.31 -2.31
CA THR A 61 4.39 -0.39 -1.93
C THR A 61 3.72 -0.82 -0.64
N PHE A 62 3.49 -2.12 -0.46
CA PHE A 62 2.96 -2.71 0.76
C PHE A 62 3.90 -2.47 1.95
N GLY A 63 5.21 -2.69 1.78
CA GLY A 63 6.19 -2.45 2.85
C GLY A 63 6.19 -1.01 3.36
N ILE A 64 6.13 -0.03 2.44
CA ILE A 64 6.03 1.39 2.82
C ILE A 64 4.68 1.69 3.49
N GLY A 65 3.59 1.12 2.97
CA GLY A 65 2.26 1.23 3.58
C GLY A 65 2.24 0.72 5.02
N VAL A 66 2.81 -0.46 5.29
CA VAL A 66 2.91 -1.00 6.66
C VAL A 66 3.71 -0.08 7.57
N ALA A 67 4.90 0.35 7.14
CA ALA A 67 5.77 1.21 7.95
C ALA A 67 5.07 2.54 8.31
N THR A 68 4.43 3.18 7.34
CA THR A 68 3.71 4.45 7.55
C THR A 68 2.42 4.29 8.36
N GLY A 69 1.76 3.13 8.25
CA GLY A 69 0.56 2.81 9.03
C GLY A 69 0.87 2.65 10.53
N ILE A 70 1.99 2.02 10.87
CA ILE A 70 2.45 1.90 12.26
C ILE A 70 2.72 3.29 12.86
N VAL A 71 3.36 4.20 12.12
CA VAL A 71 3.58 5.57 12.58
C VAL A 71 2.25 6.25 12.89
N MET A 72 1.27 6.15 11.97
CA MET A 72 -0.07 6.72 12.18
C MET A 72 -0.79 6.11 13.38
N GLU A 73 -0.69 4.80 13.59
CA GLU A 73 -1.30 4.10 14.73
C GLU A 73 -0.82 4.70 16.05
N PHE A 74 0.49 4.96 16.18
CA PHE A 74 1.05 5.59 17.37
C PHE A 74 0.70 7.07 17.50
N GLU A 75 0.50 7.80 16.39
CA GLU A 75 0.10 9.21 16.44
C GLU A 75 -1.25 9.45 17.12
N PHE A 76 -2.16 8.46 17.13
CA PHE A 76 -3.40 8.56 17.90
C PHE A 76 -3.17 8.61 19.43
N GLY A 77 -2.02 8.16 19.91
CA GLY A 77 -1.67 8.17 21.33
C GLY A 77 -0.68 9.27 21.72
N THR A 78 0.11 9.78 20.77
CA THR A 78 1.20 10.73 21.05
C THR A 78 0.87 12.19 20.77
N ASN A 79 -0.18 12.47 19.99
CA ASN A 79 -0.59 13.82 19.59
C ASN A 79 -1.89 14.29 20.25
#